data_AF-A0AAD4MSL6-F1
#
_entry.id   AF-A0AAD4MSL6-F1
#
_cell.length_a   1.000
_cell.length_b   1.000
_cell.length_c   1.000
_cell.angle_alpha   90.00
_cell.angle_beta   90.00
_cell.angle_gamma   90.00
#
_symmetry.space_group_name_H-M   'P 1'
#
loop_
_entity.id
_entity.type
_entity.pdbx_description
1 polymer ?
#
loop_
_entity_poly.entity_id
_entity_poly.type
_entity_poly.pdbx_seq_one_letter_code
_entity_poly.pdbx_strand_id
1 'polypeptide(L)'
;MTYDPDDKQYRCCCKTMHVQRGAFIIGIVGMILSQIALISSLAGQKGDPRRIGPLASFLACMLILAAQRKQNPSYYWPFLVLNMHVSFSSLLSVCLWLVDCWQCGSNMSSIAHINT
;
A
#
# COMPACT_ATOMS: atom_id res chain seq x y z
N MET A 1 11.46 -19.66 -40.88
CA MET A 1 10.40 -19.20 -39.95
C MET A 1 10.60 -17.73 -39.72
N THR A 2 9.83 -16.90 -40.41
CA THR A 2 9.89 -15.44 -40.36
C THR A 2 9.03 -14.98 -39.19
N TYR A 3 9.61 -14.20 -38.28
CA TYR A 3 8.93 -13.63 -37.13
C TYR A 3 8.03 -12.49 -37.60
N ASP A 4 6.71 -12.68 -37.54
CA ASP A 4 5.72 -11.67 -37.91
C ASP A 4 5.29 -10.88 -36.65
N PRO A 5 5.65 -9.59 -36.53
CA PRO A 5 5.35 -8.76 -35.35
C PRO A 5 3.87 -8.34 -35.21
N ASP A 6 3.03 -8.69 -36.20
CA ASP A 6 1.61 -8.33 -36.29
C ASP A 6 0.63 -9.44 -35.87
N ASP A 7 1.13 -10.51 -35.25
CA ASP A 7 0.27 -11.56 -34.71
C ASP A 7 -0.47 -11.06 -33.45
N LYS A 8 -1.61 -10.39 -33.68
CA LYS A 8 -2.50 -9.78 -32.67
C LYS A 8 -2.91 -10.76 -31.56
N GLN A 9 -2.81 -12.07 -31.83
CA GLN A 9 -3.15 -13.12 -30.89
C GLN A 9 -2.12 -13.25 -29.74
N TYR A 10 -0.85 -12.92 -29.99
CA TYR A 10 0.21 -12.96 -28.96
C TYR A 10 0.25 -11.74 -28.04
N ARG A 11 -0.32 -10.60 -28.44
CA ARG A 11 -0.37 -9.38 -27.60
C ARG A 11 -1.46 -9.42 -26.52
N CYS A 12 -2.52 -10.20 -26.72
CA CYS A 12 -3.69 -10.17 -25.83
C CYS A 12 -3.81 -11.35 -24.86
N CYS A 13 -3.17 -12.50 -25.12
CA CYS A 13 -3.39 -13.70 -24.30
C CYS A 13 -2.56 -13.78 -23.01
N CYS A 14 -1.39 -13.14 -22.92
CA CYS A 14 -0.48 -13.36 -21.78
C CYS A 14 -0.07 -12.13 -20.97
N LYS A 15 -0.10 -10.90 -21.53
CA LYS A 15 0.45 -9.71 -20.82
C LYS A 15 -0.58 -8.88 -20.05
N THR A 16 -1.82 -8.77 -20.51
CA THR A 16 -2.84 -7.90 -19.88
C THR A 16 -3.81 -8.67 -19.00
N MET A 17 -4.22 -9.89 -19.38
CA MET A 17 -5.14 -10.71 -18.57
C MET A 17 -4.54 -11.14 -17.23
N HIS A 18 -3.24 -11.46 -17.20
CA HIS A 18 -2.55 -11.79 -15.95
C HIS A 18 -2.43 -10.59 -15.01
N VAL A 19 -2.14 -9.42 -15.56
CA VAL A 19 -2.03 -8.17 -14.79
C VAL A 19 -3.39 -7.74 -14.25
N GLN A 20 -4.47 -7.90 -15.03
CA GLN A 20 -5.83 -7.63 -14.57
C GLN A 20 -6.28 -8.58 -13.45
N ARG A 21 -6.06 -9.90 -13.62
CA ARG A 21 -6.37 -10.87 -12.56
C ARG A 21 -5.51 -10.64 -11.31
N GLY A 22 -4.22 -10.35 -11.48
CA GLY A 22 -3.31 -10.03 -10.38
C GLY A 22 -3.75 -8.78 -9.62
N ALA A 23 -4.04 -7.69 -10.33
CA ALA A 23 -4.54 -6.44 -9.74
C ALA A 23 -5.89 -6.63 -9.04
N PHE A 24 -6.77 -7.48 -9.57
CA PHE A 24 -8.04 -7.83 -8.93
C PHE A 24 -7.83 -8.58 -7.61
N ILE A 25 -6.95 -9.60 -7.60
CA ILE A 25 -6.62 -10.34 -6.38
C ILE A 25 -5.98 -9.42 -5.34
N ILE A 26 -5.01 -8.59 -5.75
CA ILE A 26 -4.36 -7.60 -4.88
C ILE A 26 -5.39 -6.62 -4.32
N GLY A 27 -6.33 -6.15 -5.14
CA GLY A 27 -7.42 -5.27 -4.71
C GLY A 27 -8.32 -5.91 -3.65
N ILE A 28 -8.72 -7.18 -3.83
CA ILE A 28 -9.54 -7.90 -2.84
C ILE A 28 -8.77 -8.13 -1.53
N VAL A 29 -7.54 -8.62 -1.62
CA VAL A 29 -6.72 -8.87 -0.42
C VAL A 29 -6.47 -7.56 0.34
N GLY A 30 -6.13 -6.49 -0.39
CA GLY A 30 -5.96 -5.15 0.18
C GLY A 30 -7.23 -4.59 0.81
N MET A 31 -8.41 -4.82 0.21
CA MET A 31 -9.70 -4.47 0.80
C MET A 31 -9.92 -5.16 2.15
N ILE A 32 -9.65 -6.45 2.24
CA ILE A 32 -9.85 -7.23 3.47
C ILE A 32 -8.92 -6.72 4.58
N LEU A 33 -7.63 -6.55 4.26
CA LEU A 33 -6.64 -6.08 5.23
C LEU A 33 -6.92 -4.64 5.69
N SER A 34 -7.31 -3.75 4.77
CA SER A 34 -7.66 -2.37 5.11
C SER A 34 -8.95 -2.28 5.91
N GLN A 35 -9.95 -3.14 5.66
CA GLN A 35 -11.14 -3.23 6.50
C GLN A 35 -10.81 -3.66 7.92
N ILE A 36 -9.99 -4.70 8.10
CA ILE A 36 -9.57 -5.15 9.43
C ILE A 36 -8.88 -4.01 10.17
N ALA A 37 -7.91 -3.35 9.52
CA ALA A 37 -7.19 -2.22 10.09
C ALA A 37 -8.11 -1.03 10.44
N LEU A 38 -9.10 -0.75 9.59
CA LEU A 38 -10.09 0.31 9.83
C LEU A 38 -10.99 -0.02 11.02
N ILE A 39 -11.48 -1.26 11.13
CA ILE A 39 -12.29 -1.73 12.26
C ILE A 39 -11.50 -1.62 13.56
N SER A 40 -10.25 -2.09 13.57
CA SER A 40 -9.35 -1.96 14.74
C SER A 40 -9.12 -0.50 15.12
N SER A 41 -8.98 0.40 14.14
CA SER A 41 -8.77 1.83 14.37
C SER A 41 -10.04 2.56 14.86
N LEU A 42 -11.21 2.11 14.43
CA LEU A 42 -12.51 2.61 14.89
C LEU A 42 -12.83 2.16 16.32
N ALA A 43 -12.37 0.97 16.72
CA ALA A 43 -12.46 0.47 18.08
C ALA A 43 -11.54 1.22 19.07
N GLY A 44 -10.49 1.88 18.57
CA GLY A 44 -9.61 2.77 19.34
C GLY A 44 -10.23 4.15 19.64
N GLN A 45 -9.49 5.02 20.36
CA GLN A 45 -9.98 6.35 20.76
C GLN A 45 -10.45 7.23 19.58
N LYS A 46 -11.55 7.96 19.80
CA LYS A 46 -12.11 8.93 18.84
C LYS A 46 -11.11 10.06 18.60
N GLY A 47 -10.76 10.31 17.34
CA GLY A 47 -9.91 11.44 16.94
C GLY A 47 -8.44 11.10 16.69
N ASP A 48 -8.04 9.82 16.76
CA ASP A 48 -6.66 9.44 16.48
C ASP A 48 -6.33 9.64 14.98
N PRO A 49 -5.35 10.50 14.62
CA PRO A 49 -4.94 10.73 13.24
C PRO A 49 -4.44 9.46 12.53
N ARG A 50 -4.10 8.41 13.30
CA ARG A 50 -3.74 7.08 12.76
C ARG A 50 -4.86 6.41 11.95
N ARG A 51 -6.11 6.88 12.07
CA ARG A 51 -7.26 6.41 11.29
C ARG A 51 -7.20 6.76 9.80
N ILE A 52 -6.43 7.78 9.42
CA ILE A 52 -6.36 8.28 8.05
C ILE A 52 -5.67 7.27 7.12
N GLY A 53 -4.65 6.55 7.63
CA GLY A 53 -3.90 5.56 6.85
C GLY A 53 -4.77 4.40 6.34
N PRO A 54 -5.44 3.64 7.24
CA PRO A 54 -6.35 2.56 6.84
C PRO A 54 -7.47 3.01 5.90
N LEU A 55 -8.00 4.22 6.10
CA LEU A 55 -9.04 4.80 5.25
C LEU A 55 -8.52 5.10 3.83
N ALA A 56 -7.32 5.69 3.71
CA ALA A 56 -6.69 5.95 2.42
C ALA A 56 -6.37 4.65 1.66
N SER A 57 -5.89 3.63 2.37
CA SER A 57 -5.65 2.30 1.80
C SER A 57 -6.94 1.64 1.32
N PHE A 58 -8.04 1.78 2.07
CA PHE A 58 -9.35 1.28 1.68
C PHE A 58 -9.86 1.96 0.39
N LEU A 59 -9.74 3.29 0.30
CA LEU A 59 -10.09 4.06 -0.90
C LEU A 59 -9.23 3.68 -2.12
N ALA A 60 -7.94 3.45 -1.93
CA ALA A 60 -7.05 2.98 -2.99
C ALA A 60 -7.50 1.61 -3.53
N CYS A 61 -7.89 0.68 -2.66
CA CYS A 61 -8.37 -0.63 -3.09
C CYS A 61 -9.74 -0.57 -3.79
N MET A 62 -10.62 0.35 -3.39
CA MET A 62 -11.86 0.61 -4.13
C MET A 62 -11.59 1.15 -5.54
N LEU A 63 -10.59 2.03 -5.69
CA LEU A 63 -10.19 2.58 -6.99
C LEU A 63 -9.63 1.50 -7.92
N ILE A 64 -8.78 0.60 -7.44
CA ILE A 64 -8.24 -0.47 -8.29
C ILE A 64 -9.35 -1.44 -8.74
N LEU A 65 -10.28 -1.79 -7.84
CA LEU A 65 -11.43 -2.64 -8.19
C LEU A 65 -12.39 -1.94 -9.17
N ALA A 66 -12.62 -0.65 -9.01
CA ALA A 66 -13.40 0.16 -9.95
C ALA A 66 -12.71 0.27 -11.33
N ALA A 67 -11.38 0.42 -11.34
CA ALA A 67 -10.56 0.44 -12.55
C ALA A 67 -10.66 -0.88 -13.31
N GLN A 68 -10.62 -2.02 -12.60
CA GLN A 68 -10.81 -3.35 -13.18
C GLN A 68 -12.21 -3.51 -13.76
N ARG A 69 -13.25 -3.13 -13.01
CA ARG A 69 -14.65 -3.30 -13.43
C ARG A 69 -15.00 -2.47 -14.67
N LYS A 70 -14.48 -1.24 -14.75
CA LYS A 70 -14.75 -0.33 -15.87
C LYS A 70 -13.73 -0.44 -17.02
N GLN A 71 -12.68 -1.27 -16.86
CA GLN A 71 -11.56 -1.39 -17.79
C GLN A 71 -10.97 -0.05 -18.25
N ASN A 72 -11.08 0.98 -17.41
CA ASN A 72 -10.70 2.34 -17.78
C ASN A 72 -9.32 2.68 -17.17
N PRO A 73 -8.30 2.96 -18.02
CA PRO A 73 -6.94 3.24 -17.55
C PRO A 73 -6.87 4.49 -16.65
N SER A 74 -7.82 5.42 -16.80
CA SER A 74 -7.88 6.67 -16.03
C SER A 74 -8.01 6.47 -14.52
N TYR A 75 -8.56 5.33 -14.06
CA TYR A 75 -8.70 5.03 -12.63
C TYR A 75 -7.43 4.43 -12.00
N TYR A 76 -6.43 4.01 -12.80
CA TYR A 76 -5.16 3.50 -12.27
C TYR A 76 -4.25 4.62 -11.77
N TRP A 77 -4.32 5.80 -12.37
CA TRP A 77 -3.57 6.97 -11.94
C TRP A 77 -3.83 7.38 -10.49
N PRO A 78 -5.09 7.63 -10.05
CA PRO A 78 -5.36 7.99 -8.66
C PRO A 78 -5.02 6.85 -7.70
N PHE A 79 -5.20 5.58 -8.10
CA PHE A 79 -4.73 4.44 -7.32
C PHE A 79 -3.21 4.47 -7.11
N LEU A 80 -2.43 4.67 -8.18
CA LEU A 80 -0.98 4.66 -8.13
C LEU A 80 -0.45 5.81 -7.27
N VAL A 81 -1.01 7.01 -7.40
CA VAL A 81 -0.65 8.19 -6.60
C VAL A 81 -0.98 7.97 -5.12
N LEU A 82 -2.18 7.49 -4.80
CA LEU A 82 -2.58 7.20 -3.42
C LEU A 82 -1.69 6.13 -2.80
N ASN A 83 -1.43 5.04 -3.53
CA ASN A 83 -0.65 3.94 -3.02
C ASN A 83 0.82 4.34 -2.81
N MET A 84 1.42 5.11 -3.73
CA MET A 84 2.76 5.68 -3.53
C MET A 84 2.82 6.56 -2.28
N HIS A 85 1.81 7.41 -2.07
CA HIS A 85 1.79 8.29 -0.91
C HIS A 85 1.67 7.52 0.41
N VAL A 86 0.83 6.49 0.45
CA VAL A 86 0.68 5.61 1.63
C VAL A 86 1.97 4.83 1.90
N SER A 87 2.60 4.26 0.87
CA SER A 87 3.87 3.54 1.01
C SER A 87 4.99 4.46 1.50
N PHE A 88 5.10 5.66 0.94
CA PHE A 88 6.10 6.63 1.36
C PHE A 88 5.90 7.08 2.81
N SER A 89 4.66 7.37 3.19
CA SER A 89 4.31 7.75 4.57
C SER A 89 4.60 6.62 5.57
N SER A 90 4.35 5.37 5.17
CA SER A 90 4.64 4.18 5.98
C SER A 90 6.13 3.99 6.18
N LEU A 91 6.94 4.13 5.12
CA LEU A 91 8.39 4.05 5.20
C LEU A 91 8.96 5.15 6.10
N LEU A 92 8.49 6.39 5.94
CA LEU A 92 8.92 7.50 6.78
C LEU A 92 8.61 7.24 8.27
N SER A 93 7.41 6.72 8.56
CA SER A 93 7.01 6.35 9.93
C SER A 93 7.94 5.29 10.53
N VAL A 94 8.28 4.24 9.77
CA VAL A 94 9.23 3.20 10.21
C VAL A 94 10.62 3.78 10.43
N CYS A 95 11.10 4.66 9.54
CA CYS A 95 12.39 5.32 9.70
C CYS A 95 12.44 6.19 10.97
N LEU A 96 11.41 6.99 11.23
CA LEU A 96 11.34 7.81 12.45
C LEU A 96 11.32 6.95 13.70
N TRP A 97 10.52 5.87 13.70
CA TRP A 97 10.49 4.92 14.81
C TRP A 97 11.85 4.26 15.08
N LEU A 98 12.60 3.91 14.03
CA LEU A 98 13.96 3.38 14.18
C LEU A 98 14.93 4.40 14.78
N VAL A 99 14.82 5.68 14.39
CA VAL A 99 15.64 6.76 14.96
C VAL A 99 15.31 6.96 16.44
N ASP A 100 14.02 6.98 16.80
CA ASP A 100 13.57 7.10 18.20
C ASP A 100 14.07 5.91 19.05
N CYS A 101 13.96 4.68 18.53
CA CYS A 101 14.47 3.49 19.20
C CYS A 101 16.00 3.54 19.38
N TRP A 102 16.73 4.03 18.38
CA TRP A 102 18.19 4.16 18.46
C TRP A 102 18.61 5.21 19.50
N GLN A 103 17.94 6.36 19.53
CA GLN A 103 18.17 7.40 20.55
C GLN A 103 17.79 6.93 21.97
N CYS A 104 16.72 6.16 22.11
CA CYS A 104 16.35 5.59 23.40
C CYS A 104 17.44 4.62 23.92
N GLY A 105 17.97 3.77 23.03
CA GLY A 105 19.06 2.84 23.36
C GLY A 105 20.36 3.54 23.74
N SER A 106 20.74 4.63 23.05
CA SER A 106 21.98 5.38 23.34
C SER A 106 21.90 6.21 24.62
N ASN A 107 20.71 6.71 24.98
CA ASN A 107 20.49 7.39 26.25
C ASN A 107 20.57 6.42 27.44
N MET A 108 20.07 5.19 27.29
CA MET A 108 20.18 4.16 28.32
C MET A 108 21.63 3.73 28.58
N SER A 109 22.47 3.61 27.53
CA SER A 109 23.88 3.27 27.70
C SER A 109 24.70 4.39 28.34
N SER A 110 24.37 5.66 28.10
CA SER A 110 25.03 6.80 28.74
C SER A 110 24.70 6.92 30.23
N ILE A 111 23.46 6.64 30.64
CA ILE A 111 23.06 6.64 32.06
C ILE A 111 23.75 5.51 32.83
N ALA A 112 23.97 4.35 32.19
CA ALA A 112 24.67 3.23 32.81
C ALA A 112 26.15 3.55 33.16
N HIS A 113 26.80 4.44 32.40
CA HIS A 113 28.19 4.86 32.66
C HIS A 113 28.34 5.94 33.73
N ILE A 114 27.29 6.71 34.03
CA ILE A 114 27.34 7.78 35.05
C ILE A 114 27.12 7.20 36.47
N ASN A 115 26.47 6.03 36.57
CA ASN A 115 26.12 5.40 37.84
C ASN A 115 27.09 4.27 38.28
N THR A 116 28.26 4.16 37.65
CA THR A 116 29.38 3.29 38.08
C THR A 116 30.57 4.13 38.53
#